data_AF-A0A8D3E3M1-F1
#
_entry.id   AF-A0A8D3E3M1-F1
#
_cell.length_a   1.000
_cell.length_b   1.000
_cell.length_c   1.000
_cell.angle_alpha   90.00
_cell.angle_beta   90.00
_cell.angle_gamma   90.00
#
_symmetry.space_group_name_H-M   'P 1'
#
loop_
_entity.id
_entity.type
_entity.pdbx_description
1 polymer ?
#
loop_
_entity_poly.entity_id
_entity_poly.type
_entity_poly.pdbx_seq_one_letter_code
_entity_poly.pdbx_strand_id
1 'polypeptide(L)'
;MHIPLALLFLVAAPGCASVSTKRDSIRNTRHNIINIAQITLVHIKKLRTKLPVAPQIEVSCPSIEGLTSISRDLGLLDNELWSPFTELLSQIQADVSSLEGRVRSLALTMDCPATARPKGETRDTSFPHSHLYLTLTKVQRYLDKLLLHKDKLKVC
;
A
#
# COMPACT_ATOMS: atom_id res chain seq x y z
N MET A 1 23.86 65.85 9.90
CA MET A 1 22.93 65.14 8.98
C MET A 1 23.09 63.64 9.19
N HIS A 2 21.97 62.91 9.17
CA HIS A 2 21.77 61.45 8.99
C HIS A 2 22.83 60.42 9.48
N ILE A 3 22.45 59.74 10.57
CA ILE A 3 22.53 58.27 10.78
C ILE A 3 21.09 57.78 10.41
N PRO A 4 20.77 56.60 9.82
CA PRO A 4 21.27 55.24 10.15
C PRO A 4 21.48 54.33 8.88
N LEU A 5 21.54 52.98 8.89
CA LEU A 5 21.50 51.91 9.92
C LEU A 5 22.33 50.68 9.44
N ALA A 6 22.35 49.62 10.26
CA ALA A 6 22.86 48.27 9.99
C ALA A 6 22.34 47.56 8.72
N LEU A 7 23.25 46.94 7.97
CA LEU A 7 22.94 45.85 7.03
C LEU A 7 22.61 44.57 7.81
N LEU A 8 21.32 44.34 8.06
CA LEU A 8 20.81 43.06 8.52
C LEU A 8 20.90 42.03 7.38
N PHE A 9 21.92 41.17 7.41
CA PHE A 9 21.91 39.92 6.65
C PHE A 9 20.87 38.97 7.26
N LEU A 10 19.65 39.06 6.74
CA LEU A 10 18.62 38.04 6.93
C LEU A 10 19.10 36.73 6.30
N VAL A 11 19.76 35.90 7.10
CA VAL A 11 19.99 34.48 6.78
C VAL A 11 18.62 33.81 6.72
N ALA A 12 18.05 33.74 5.52
CA ALA A 12 16.80 33.03 5.27
C ALA A 12 17.01 31.54 5.56
N ALA A 13 16.56 31.09 6.73
CA ALA A 13 16.68 29.70 7.15
C ALA A 13 15.90 28.77 6.19
N PRO A 14 16.55 27.88 5.42
CA PRO A 14 15.84 27.03 4.44
C PRO A 14 14.97 25.93 5.09
N GLY A 15 15.04 25.78 6.41
CA GLY A 15 14.53 24.62 7.14
C GLY A 15 13.01 24.56 7.36
N CYS A 16 12.29 25.67 7.33
CA CYS A 16 10.85 25.65 7.71
C CYS A 16 9.91 25.27 6.55
N ALA A 17 10.18 25.71 5.33
CA ALA A 17 9.30 25.45 4.18
C ALA A 17 9.29 23.96 3.77
N SER A 18 10.45 23.31 3.79
CA SER A 18 10.60 21.90 3.42
C SER A 18 9.89 20.93 4.38
N VAL A 19 9.87 21.24 5.67
CA VAL A 19 9.23 20.42 6.71
C VAL A 19 7.70 20.42 6.58
N SER A 20 7.08 21.55 6.22
CA SER A 20 5.64 21.59 5.91
C SER A 20 5.32 20.67 4.74
N THR A 21 6.05 20.82 3.63
CA THR A 21 5.85 20.02 2.42
C THR A 21 6.05 18.52 2.66
N LYS A 22 7.06 18.09 3.46
CA LYS A 22 7.24 16.67 3.85
C LYS A 22 6.05 16.16 4.64
N ARG A 23 5.55 16.93 5.62
CA ARG A 23 4.37 16.56 6.45
C ARG A 23 3.09 16.46 5.62
N ASP A 24 2.87 17.40 4.71
CA ASP A 24 1.69 17.43 3.83
C ASP A 24 1.72 16.28 2.82
N SER A 25 2.89 15.99 2.24
CA SER A 25 3.11 14.83 1.37
C SER A 25 2.85 13.49 2.09
N ILE A 26 3.35 13.32 3.31
CA ILE A 26 3.07 12.12 4.15
C ILE A 26 1.56 11.98 4.40
N ARG A 27 0.87 13.06 4.77
CA ARG A 27 -0.58 13.04 5.00
C ARG A 27 -1.36 12.65 3.74
N ASN A 28 -1.02 13.26 2.61
CA ASN A 28 -1.64 12.97 1.31
C ASN A 28 -1.40 11.51 0.88
N THR A 29 -0.15 11.03 1.00
CA THR A 29 0.21 9.65 0.64
C THR A 29 -0.55 8.63 1.47
N ARG A 30 -0.68 8.84 2.79
CA ARG A 30 -1.52 8.01 3.67
C ARG A 30 -3.00 8.01 3.26
N HIS A 31 -3.55 9.16 2.88
CA HIS A 31 -4.94 9.26 2.42
C HIS A 31 -5.14 8.49 1.09
N ASN A 32 -4.19 8.62 0.16
CA ASN A 32 -4.21 7.89 -1.11
C ASN A 32 -4.12 6.37 -0.93
N ILE A 33 -3.29 5.89 0.01
CA ILE A 33 -3.23 4.45 0.36
C ILE A 33 -4.59 3.95 0.86
N ILE A 34 -5.23 4.68 1.77
CA ILE A 34 -6.57 4.33 2.30
C ILE A 34 -7.61 4.30 1.17
N ASN A 35 -7.62 5.33 0.31
CA ASN A 35 -8.58 5.43 -0.80
C ASN A 35 -8.41 4.29 -1.81
N ILE A 36 -7.18 3.96 -2.22
CA ILE A 36 -6.94 2.85 -3.14
C ILE A 36 -7.38 1.53 -2.50
N ALA A 37 -7.07 1.27 -1.23
CA ALA A 37 -7.52 0.05 -0.55
C ALA A 37 -9.05 -0.10 -0.51
N GLN A 38 -9.78 1.00 -0.32
CA GLN A 38 -11.25 1.02 -0.42
C GLN A 38 -11.74 0.74 -1.85
N ILE A 39 -11.11 1.34 -2.86
CA ILE A 39 -11.42 1.11 -4.28
C ILE A 39 -11.16 -0.36 -4.66
N THR A 40 -10.05 -0.96 -4.23
CA THR A 40 -9.74 -2.38 -4.47
C THR A 40 -10.78 -3.31 -3.86
N LEU A 41 -11.27 -3.01 -2.65
CA LEU A 41 -12.38 -3.78 -2.05
C LEU A 41 -13.67 -3.68 -2.87
N VAL A 42 -13.97 -2.51 -3.45
CA VAL A 42 -15.09 -2.35 -4.40
C VAL A 42 -14.85 -3.17 -5.68
N HIS A 43 -13.63 -3.18 -6.23
CA HIS A 43 -13.26 -4.00 -7.38
C HIS A 43 -13.39 -5.51 -7.09
N ILE A 44 -12.92 -5.99 -5.92
CA ILE A 44 -13.09 -7.37 -5.47
C ILE A 44 -14.58 -7.72 -5.34
N LYS A 45 -15.40 -6.85 -4.71
CA LYS A 45 -16.85 -7.05 -4.59
C LYS A 45 -17.51 -7.15 -5.98
N LYS A 46 -17.16 -6.25 -6.90
CA LYS A 46 -17.65 -6.24 -8.30
C LYS A 46 -17.23 -7.51 -9.06
N LEU A 47 -16.01 -8.00 -8.88
CA LEU A 47 -15.55 -9.26 -9.49
C LEU A 47 -16.31 -10.45 -8.91
N ARG A 48 -16.50 -10.52 -7.58
CA ARG A 48 -17.25 -11.60 -6.92
C ARG A 48 -18.69 -11.74 -7.41
N THR A 49 -19.37 -10.66 -7.82
CA THR A 49 -20.72 -10.77 -8.42
C THR A 49 -20.75 -11.47 -9.79
N LYS A 50 -19.59 -11.66 -10.44
CA LYS A 50 -19.45 -12.35 -11.73
C LYS A 50 -18.93 -13.78 -11.59
N LEU A 51 -18.51 -14.18 -10.38
CA LEU A 51 -18.01 -15.51 -10.10
C LEU A 51 -19.13 -16.37 -9.48
N PRO A 52 -19.08 -17.70 -9.65
CA PRO A 52 -19.88 -18.61 -8.84
C PRO A 52 -19.73 -18.36 -7.33
N VAL A 53 -20.68 -18.87 -6.54
CA VAL A 53 -20.65 -18.74 -5.07
C VAL A 53 -19.32 -19.28 -4.54
N ALA A 54 -18.55 -18.40 -3.89
CA ALA A 54 -17.25 -18.77 -3.34
C ALA A 54 -17.41 -19.80 -2.22
N PRO A 55 -16.55 -20.83 -2.15
CA PRO A 55 -16.51 -21.72 -1.00
C PRO A 55 -16.11 -20.95 0.27
N GLN A 56 -16.48 -21.48 1.44
CA GLN A 56 -16.03 -20.94 2.72
C GLN A 56 -14.54 -21.27 2.91
N ILE A 57 -13.66 -20.31 2.60
CA ILE A 57 -12.21 -20.46 2.74
C ILE A 57 -11.76 -19.77 4.03
N GLU A 58 -11.21 -20.54 4.96
CA GLU A 58 -10.47 -19.99 6.08
C GLU A 58 -9.06 -19.58 5.63
N VAL A 59 -8.68 -18.33 5.93
CA VAL A 59 -7.43 -17.72 5.46
C VAL A 59 -6.77 -16.99 6.63
N SER A 60 -5.59 -17.45 7.04
CA SER A 60 -4.73 -16.72 7.97
C SER A 60 -4.32 -15.38 7.36
N CYS A 61 -4.45 -14.29 8.12
CA CYS A 61 -4.11 -12.95 7.67
C CYS A 61 -3.04 -12.35 8.61
N PRO A 62 -1.86 -11.96 8.11
CA PRO A 62 -0.77 -11.43 8.94
C PRO A 62 -1.18 -10.17 9.72
N SER A 63 -0.45 -9.88 10.78
CA SER A 63 -0.59 -8.67 11.61
C SER A 63 -0.30 -7.40 10.80
N ILE A 64 -1.06 -6.33 11.08
CA ILE A 64 -0.76 -5.00 10.54
C ILE A 64 0.09 -4.29 11.60
N GLU A 65 1.41 -4.26 11.40
CA GLU A 65 2.37 -3.83 12.43
C GLU A 65 2.86 -2.42 12.17
N GLY A 66 3.31 -2.16 10.94
CA GLY A 66 3.84 -0.88 10.46
C GLY A 66 4.20 -0.94 8.97
N LEU A 67 4.70 0.17 8.42
CA LEU A 67 4.92 0.36 6.99
C LEU A 67 5.83 -0.72 6.35
N THR A 68 6.82 -1.20 7.09
CA THR A 68 7.74 -2.25 6.62
C THR A 68 7.02 -3.60 6.50
N SER A 69 6.19 -3.98 7.48
CA SER A 69 5.35 -5.20 7.37
C SER A 69 4.35 -5.06 6.22
N ILE A 70 3.74 -3.88 6.09
CA ILE A 70 2.67 -3.65 5.11
C ILE A 70 3.19 -3.70 3.67
N SER A 71 4.36 -3.12 3.34
CA SER A 71 4.95 -3.20 2.00
C SER A 71 5.36 -4.64 1.64
N ARG A 72 5.95 -5.39 2.60
CA ARG A 72 6.31 -6.79 2.39
C ARG A 72 5.08 -7.64 2.08
N ASP A 73 4.05 -7.55 2.91
CA ASP A 73 2.87 -8.41 2.80
C ASP A 73 2.02 -8.04 1.56
N LEU A 74 1.94 -6.76 1.19
CA LEU A 74 1.38 -6.34 -0.11
C LEU A 74 2.21 -6.84 -1.29
N GLY A 75 3.54 -6.90 -1.17
CA GLY A 75 4.42 -7.45 -2.20
C GLY A 75 4.23 -8.95 -2.42
N LEU A 76 3.99 -9.70 -1.34
CA LEU A 76 3.57 -11.10 -1.42
C LEU A 76 2.19 -11.22 -2.11
N LEU A 77 1.23 -10.35 -1.76
CA LEU A 77 -0.09 -10.34 -2.40
C LEU A 77 -0.06 -9.93 -3.89
N ASP A 78 0.81 -9.03 -4.31
CA ASP A 78 1.00 -8.64 -5.73
C ASP A 78 1.59 -9.79 -6.54
N ASN A 79 2.64 -10.44 -6.00
CA ASN A 79 3.17 -11.69 -6.55
C ASN A 79 2.08 -12.78 -6.57
N GLU A 80 1.19 -12.79 -5.57
CA GLU A 80 0.04 -13.69 -5.53
C GLU A 80 -1.13 -13.30 -6.46
N LEU A 81 -1.17 -12.09 -7.01
CA LEU A 81 -2.16 -11.68 -8.00
C LEU A 81 -1.68 -11.88 -9.44
N TRP A 82 -0.35 -11.93 -9.64
CA TRP A 82 0.24 -12.24 -10.94
C TRP A 82 -0.14 -13.65 -11.41
N SER A 83 -0.93 -13.71 -12.48
CA SER A 83 -1.40 -14.94 -13.11
C SER A 83 -1.38 -14.75 -14.63
N PRO A 84 -0.57 -15.52 -15.38
CA PRO A 84 -0.49 -15.38 -16.83
C PRO A 84 -1.73 -15.90 -17.56
N PHE A 85 -2.71 -16.46 -16.84
CA PHE A 85 -3.91 -17.09 -17.40
C PHE A 85 -5.22 -16.33 -17.09
N THR A 86 -5.19 -15.23 -16.32
CA THR A 86 -6.43 -14.59 -15.84
C THR A 86 -6.37 -13.05 -15.85
N GLU A 87 -6.77 -12.44 -16.97
CA GLU A 87 -7.00 -10.98 -17.07
C GLU A 87 -8.01 -10.45 -16.02
N LEU A 88 -8.90 -11.31 -15.52
CA LEU A 88 -9.88 -11.02 -14.47
C LEU A 88 -9.27 -10.38 -13.21
N LEU A 89 -8.00 -10.67 -12.89
CA LEU A 89 -7.30 -10.13 -11.74
C LEU A 89 -6.50 -8.85 -12.03
N SER A 90 -6.31 -8.47 -13.30
CA SER A 90 -5.42 -7.38 -13.73
C SER A 90 -5.64 -6.05 -12.98
N GLN A 91 -6.90 -5.62 -12.82
CA GLN A 91 -7.22 -4.39 -12.08
C GLN A 91 -6.85 -4.51 -10.60
N ILE A 92 -7.15 -5.64 -9.96
CA ILE A 92 -6.87 -5.86 -8.53
C ILE A 92 -5.36 -5.97 -8.31
N GLN A 93 -4.64 -6.61 -9.23
CA GLN A 93 -3.18 -6.64 -9.25
C GLN A 93 -2.60 -5.22 -9.38
N ALA A 94 -3.06 -4.43 -10.34
CA ALA A 94 -2.60 -3.05 -10.54
C ALA A 94 -2.86 -2.17 -9.30
N ASP A 95 -4.02 -2.32 -8.67
CA ASP A 95 -4.33 -1.61 -7.43
C ASP A 95 -3.39 -2.03 -6.28
N VAL A 96 -3.15 -3.34 -6.09
CA VAL A 96 -2.28 -3.86 -5.02
C VAL A 96 -0.81 -3.50 -5.26
N SER A 97 -0.33 -3.54 -6.50
CA SER A 97 1.01 -3.08 -6.86
C SER A 97 1.18 -1.57 -6.63
N SER A 98 0.15 -0.77 -6.92
CA SER A 98 0.09 0.67 -6.61
C SER A 98 0.08 0.94 -5.10
N LEU A 99 -0.67 0.17 -4.31
CA LEU A 99 -0.65 0.21 -2.84
C LEU A 99 0.74 -0.10 -2.30
N GLU A 100 1.34 -1.19 -2.76
CA GLU A 100 2.67 -1.67 -2.37
C GLU A 100 3.72 -0.56 -2.59
N GLY A 101 3.83 -0.06 -3.84
CA GLY A 101 4.77 0.99 -4.19
C GLY A 101 4.58 2.29 -3.38
N ARG A 102 3.33 2.65 -3.05
CA ARG A 102 3.02 3.82 -2.21
C ARG A 102 3.37 3.60 -0.75
N VAL A 103 3.12 2.42 -0.19
CA VAL A 103 3.54 2.07 1.17
C VAL A 103 5.06 2.04 1.27
N ARG A 104 5.77 1.46 0.30
CA ARG A 104 7.24 1.50 0.25
C ARG A 104 7.78 2.92 0.15
N SER A 105 7.21 3.74 -0.74
CA SER A 105 7.60 5.15 -0.89
C SER A 105 7.37 5.95 0.40
N LEU A 106 6.27 5.68 1.11
CA LEU A 106 5.98 6.27 2.41
C LEU A 106 6.97 5.78 3.49
N ALA A 107 7.29 4.49 3.52
CA ALA A 107 8.30 3.92 4.42
C ALA A 107 9.67 4.60 4.24
N LEU A 108 10.13 4.75 3.00
CA LEU A 108 11.37 5.48 2.67
C LEU A 108 11.28 6.96 3.06
N THR A 109 10.14 7.62 2.83
CA THR A 109 9.91 9.02 3.23
C THR A 109 9.92 9.20 4.76
N MET A 110 9.57 8.16 5.50
CA MET A 110 9.56 8.12 6.97
C MET A 110 10.81 7.46 7.57
N ASP A 111 11.84 7.25 6.75
CA ASP A 111 13.16 6.76 7.17
C ASP A 111 13.09 5.35 7.84
N CYS A 112 12.09 4.54 7.46
CA CYS A 112 11.89 3.17 7.94
C CYS A 112 12.91 2.18 7.34
N PRO A 113 13.19 1.05 8.03
CA PRO A 113 14.05 -0.01 7.50
C PRO A 113 13.54 -0.54 6.16
N ALA A 114 14.38 -0.41 5.13
CA ALA A 114 14.05 -0.85 3.77
C ALA A 114 14.16 -2.38 3.65
N THR A 115 13.02 -3.05 3.49
CA THR A 115 12.97 -4.46 3.07
C THR A 115 12.94 -4.58 1.56
N ALA A 116 13.77 -5.46 1.01
CA ALA A 116 13.71 -5.84 -0.40
C ALA A 116 12.31 -6.35 -0.77
N ARG A 117 11.86 -6.08 -2.00
CA ARG A 117 10.60 -6.62 -2.50
C ARG A 117 10.67 -8.15 -2.50
N PRO A 118 9.66 -8.87 -1.96
CA PRO A 118 9.62 -10.32 -2.03
C PRO A 118 9.72 -10.81 -3.48
N LYS A 119 10.52 -11.85 -3.72
CA LYS A 119 10.56 -12.52 -5.03
C LYS A 119 9.27 -13.31 -5.24
N GLY A 120 8.82 -13.42 -6.49
CA GLY A 120 7.74 -14.33 -6.84
C GLY A 120 8.23 -15.77 -6.83
N GLU A 121 7.46 -16.68 -6.22
CA GLU A 121 7.70 -18.12 -6.28
C GLU A 121 6.98 -18.71 -7.49
N THR A 122 7.51 -19.83 -8.01
CA THR A 122 6.82 -20.62 -9.04
C THR A 122 5.52 -21.19 -8.49
N ARG A 123 4.40 -20.82 -9.13
CA ARG A 123 3.05 -21.14 -8.64
C ARG A 123 2.59 -22.46 -9.21
N ASP A 124 1.95 -23.29 -8.39
CA ASP A 124 1.18 -24.43 -8.89
C ASP A 124 -0.06 -23.91 -9.63
N THR A 125 -0.15 -24.22 -10.93
CA THR A 125 -1.23 -23.80 -11.82
C THR A 125 -2.30 -24.87 -12.02
N SER A 126 -2.20 -26.02 -11.34
CA SER A 126 -3.09 -27.17 -11.50
C SER A 126 -4.55 -26.88 -11.12
N PHE A 127 -4.80 -25.91 -10.24
CA PHE A 127 -6.14 -25.57 -9.73
C PHE A 127 -6.46 -24.05 -9.81
N PRO A 128 -6.56 -23.47 -11.02
CA PRO A 128 -6.61 -22.02 -11.21
C PRO A 128 -7.85 -21.36 -10.59
N HIS A 129 -8.99 -22.06 -10.55
CA HIS A 129 -10.22 -21.57 -9.93
C HIS A 129 -10.13 -21.51 -8.40
N SER A 130 -9.68 -22.59 -7.75
CA SER A 130 -9.48 -22.63 -6.29
C SER A 130 -8.48 -21.55 -5.85
N HIS A 131 -7.41 -21.43 -6.63
CA HIS A 131 -6.37 -20.43 -6.47
C HIS A 131 -6.91 -18.97 -6.60
N LEU A 132 -7.78 -18.71 -7.59
CA LEU A 132 -8.46 -17.42 -7.77
C LEU A 132 -9.28 -17.02 -6.53
N TYR A 133 -10.13 -17.92 -6.01
CA TYR A 133 -10.93 -17.64 -4.81
C TYR A 133 -10.08 -17.43 -3.56
N LEU A 134 -9.03 -18.24 -3.38
CA LEU A 134 -8.10 -18.12 -2.26
C LEU A 134 -7.39 -16.76 -2.29
N THR A 135 -6.80 -16.40 -3.43
CA THR A 135 -6.09 -15.11 -3.63
C THR A 135 -7.02 -13.92 -3.36
N LEU A 136 -8.21 -13.90 -3.96
CA LEU A 136 -9.18 -12.83 -3.72
C LEU A 136 -9.58 -12.72 -2.24
N THR A 137 -9.67 -13.84 -1.53
CA THR A 137 -10.00 -13.86 -0.10
C THR A 137 -8.84 -13.37 0.77
N LYS A 138 -7.60 -13.72 0.43
CA LYS A 138 -6.38 -13.18 1.07
C LYS A 138 -6.33 -11.66 0.94
N VAL A 139 -6.43 -11.13 -0.28
CA VAL A 139 -6.38 -9.70 -0.56
C VAL A 139 -7.51 -8.97 0.17
N GLN A 140 -8.74 -9.49 0.12
CA GLN A 140 -9.87 -8.84 0.80
C GLN A 140 -9.64 -8.77 2.33
N ARG A 141 -9.36 -9.91 2.99
CA ARG A 141 -9.12 -9.94 4.46
C ARG A 141 -7.99 -8.99 4.85
N TYR A 142 -6.92 -8.94 4.06
CA TYR A 142 -5.77 -8.09 4.34
C TYR A 142 -6.10 -6.59 4.22
N LEU A 143 -6.81 -6.18 3.17
CA LEU A 143 -7.23 -4.79 2.98
C LEU A 143 -8.28 -4.36 4.02
N ASP A 144 -9.24 -5.22 4.36
CA ASP A 144 -10.19 -4.98 5.47
C ASP A 144 -9.42 -4.74 6.79
N LYS A 145 -8.43 -5.60 7.10
CA LYS A 145 -7.58 -5.46 8.29
C LYS A 145 -6.71 -4.20 8.26
N LEU A 146 -6.15 -3.84 7.11
CA LEU A 146 -5.36 -2.61 6.93
C LEU A 146 -6.20 -1.35 7.17
N LEU A 147 -7.46 -1.32 6.70
CA LEU A 147 -8.36 -0.18 6.89
C LEU A 147 -8.78 -0.01 8.36
N LEU A 148 -8.94 -1.11 9.11
CA LEU A 148 -9.15 -1.08 10.55
C LEU A 148 -7.93 -0.52 11.29
N HIS A 149 -6.71 -0.85 10.85
CA HIS A 149 -5.43 -0.47 11.48
C HIS A 149 -4.70 0.67 10.71
N LYS A 150 -5.45 1.62 10.16
CA LYS A 150 -4.94 2.75 9.33
C LYS A 150 -3.98 3.71 10.06
N ASP A 151 -3.90 3.63 11.38
CA ASP A 151 -2.92 4.30 12.22
C ASP A 151 -1.51 3.72 12.03
N LYS A 152 -1.39 2.43 11.69
CA LYS A 152 -0.11 1.75 11.44
C LYS A 152 0.65 2.26 10.22
N LEU A 153 -0.04 2.99 9.33
CA LEU A 153 0.59 3.79 8.27
C LEU A 153 1.39 5.01 8.80
N LYS A 154 1.56 5.16 10.12
CA LYS A 154 2.37 6.21 10.78
C LYS A 154 3.63 5.67 11.46
N VAL A 155 3.84 4.36 11.47
CA VAL A 155 4.97 3.71 12.16
C VAL A 155 5.69 2.77 11.19
N CYS A 156 6.95 2.50 11.48
CA CYS A 156 7.67 1.38 10.89
C CYS A 156 7.31 0.10 11.65
#